data_AF-A0A7S4MXQ5-F1
#
_entry.id   AF-A0A7S4MXQ5-F1
#
_cell.length_a   1.000
_cell.length_b   1.000
_cell.length_c   1.000
_cell.angle_alpha   90.00
_cell.angle_beta   90.00
_cell.angle_gamma   90.00
#
_symmetry.space_group_name_H-M   'P 1'
#
loop_
_entity.id
_entity.type
_entity.pdbx_description
1 polymer ?
#
loop_
_entity_poly.entity_id
_entity_poly.type
_entity_poly.pdbx_seq_one_letter_code
_entity_poly.pdbx_strand_id
1 'polypeptide(L)'
;LFTALLSLPPEDQVSPAIDAKRYTPVVLVTLGWCALYYCFLQGQSAAAFWVHKARREAASKKDDPPALRPQKSLDFATVKYGKDVTSAGLIFTMDRSVGNMLEQSPPFLLGLWMHALTASSATAARLGWVWLLFRALYPVAFAHPSMSPALWEAQRRLGISWVNFVTWPSYGLVWWLLGGAARTCFV
;
A
#
# COMPACT_ATOMS: atom_id res chain seq x y z
N LEU A 1 -11.56 53.18 -28.61
CA LEU A 1 -12.19 52.74 -27.34
C LEU A 1 -12.28 51.21 -27.17
N PHE A 2 -11.84 50.38 -28.14
CA PHE A 2 -11.91 48.90 -28.03
C PHE A 2 -10.52 48.20 -28.00
N THR A 3 -9.43 48.97 -28.06
CA THR A 3 -8.05 48.44 -28.06
C THR A 3 -7.34 48.59 -26.71
N ALA A 4 -8.04 49.10 -25.68
CA ALA A 4 -7.51 49.31 -24.33
C ALA A 4 -8.03 48.29 -23.30
N LEU A 5 -8.80 47.28 -23.73
CA LEU A 5 -9.39 46.23 -22.88
C LEU A 5 -8.64 44.90 -22.93
N LEU A 6 -7.51 44.82 -23.65
CA LEU A 6 -6.66 43.63 -23.77
C LEU A 6 -5.28 43.80 -23.13
N SER A 7 -5.04 44.90 -22.41
CA SER A 7 -3.93 44.98 -21.47
C SER A 7 -4.34 44.26 -20.20
N LEU A 8 -4.14 42.94 -20.17
CA LEU A 8 -4.00 42.22 -18.91
C LEU A 8 -3.02 43.02 -18.04
N PRO A 9 -3.33 43.28 -16.76
CA PRO A 9 -2.33 43.86 -15.86
C PRO A 9 -1.07 42.98 -15.96
N PRO A 10 0.15 43.55 -15.88
CA PRO A 10 1.34 42.73 -15.76
C PRO A 10 1.10 41.84 -14.55
N GLU A 11 0.79 40.57 -14.83
CA GLU A 11 0.54 39.57 -13.82
C GLU A 11 1.77 39.62 -12.92
N ASP A 12 1.50 39.84 -11.63
CA ASP A 12 2.48 39.95 -10.59
C ASP A 12 3.66 39.02 -10.89
N GLN A 13 4.88 39.56 -10.82
CA GLN A 13 6.06 38.74 -10.67
C GLN A 13 5.93 37.96 -9.36
N VAL A 14 5.17 36.87 -9.38
CA VAL A 14 5.11 35.91 -8.30
C VAL A 14 6.45 35.19 -8.31
N SER A 15 7.35 35.73 -7.48
CA SER A 15 8.18 35.07 -6.45
C SER A 15 8.71 33.65 -6.73
N PRO A 16 9.90 33.34 -6.18
CA PRO A 16 10.98 32.64 -6.84
C PRO A 16 10.52 31.33 -7.47
N ALA A 17 10.99 31.03 -8.67
CA ALA A 17 10.81 29.73 -9.32
C ALA A 17 10.90 28.63 -8.25
N ILE A 18 9.80 27.93 -8.01
CA ILE A 18 9.75 26.80 -7.08
C ILE A 18 10.95 25.93 -7.46
N ASP A 19 11.95 25.86 -6.58
CA ASP A 19 13.12 25.03 -6.85
C ASP A 19 12.66 23.58 -6.81
N ALA A 20 12.28 23.06 -7.97
CA ALA A 20 11.73 21.72 -8.13
C ALA A 20 12.71 20.67 -7.59
N LYS A 21 14.02 20.96 -7.59
CA LYS A 21 15.05 20.08 -7.04
C LYS A 21 14.93 19.90 -5.53
N ARG A 22 14.37 20.90 -4.82
CA ARG A 22 14.06 20.78 -3.38
C ARG A 22 13.09 19.65 -3.09
N TYR A 23 12.22 19.30 -4.04
CA TYR A 23 11.18 18.27 -3.88
C TYR A 23 11.57 16.91 -4.45
N THR A 24 12.72 16.79 -5.11
CA THR A 24 13.25 15.50 -5.59
C THR A 24 13.12 14.36 -4.57
N PRO A 25 13.51 14.50 -3.29
CA PRO A 25 13.38 13.38 -2.35
C PRO A 25 11.93 12.97 -2.07
N VAL A 26 10.97 13.89 -2.16
CA VAL A 26 9.53 13.61 -1.95
C VAL A 26 8.92 12.97 -3.19
N VAL A 27 9.34 13.39 -4.38
CA VAL A 27 9.02 12.73 -5.64
C VAL A 27 9.50 11.28 -5.62
N LEU A 28 10.72 11.02 -5.14
CA LEU A 28 11.25 9.65 -5.01
C LEU A 28 10.42 8.80 -4.04
N VAL A 29 9.94 9.34 -2.92
CA VAL A 29 8.99 8.64 -2.05
C VAL A 29 7.69 8.33 -2.78
N THR A 30 7.15 9.28 -3.55
CA THR A 30 5.92 9.06 -4.33
C THR A 30 6.12 7.96 -5.39
N LEU A 31 7.27 7.93 -6.05
CA LEU A 31 7.63 6.84 -6.96
C LEU A 31 7.78 5.50 -6.22
N GLY A 32 8.37 5.52 -5.01
CA GLY A 32 8.45 4.36 -4.13
C GLY A 32 7.07 3.84 -3.71
N TRP A 33 6.13 4.74 -3.43
CA TRP A 33 4.74 4.41 -3.17
C TRP A 33 4.09 3.73 -4.38
N CYS A 34 4.26 4.29 -5.59
CA CYS A 34 3.75 3.68 -6.82
C CYS A 34 4.34 2.29 -7.02
N ALA A 35 5.66 2.16 -6.92
CA ALA A 35 6.37 0.89 -7.08
C ALA A 35 5.85 -0.18 -6.10
N LEU A 36 5.73 0.17 -4.82
CA LEU A 36 5.23 -0.74 -3.81
C LEU A 36 3.76 -1.14 -4.06
N TYR A 37 2.92 -0.19 -4.47
CA TYR A 37 1.53 -0.47 -4.83
C TYR A 37 1.44 -1.44 -6.02
N TYR A 38 2.25 -1.24 -7.06
CA TYR A 38 2.32 -2.17 -8.19
C TYR A 38 2.87 -3.54 -7.78
N CYS A 39 3.83 -3.61 -6.84
CA CYS A 39 4.27 -4.89 -6.27
C CYS A 39 3.10 -5.62 -5.58
N PHE A 40 2.23 -4.91 -4.86
CA PHE A 40 1.07 -5.52 -4.21
C PHE A 40 0.02 -5.99 -5.22
N LEU A 41 -0.27 -5.21 -6.26
CA LEU A 41 -1.17 -5.62 -7.35
C LEU A 41 -0.64 -6.85 -8.10
N GLN A 42 0.67 -6.89 -8.34
CA GLN A 42 1.34 -8.04 -8.94
C GLN A 42 1.24 -9.25 -8.02
N GLY A 43 1.47 -9.09 -6.72
CA GLY A 43 1.36 -10.16 -5.73
C GLY A 43 -0.08 -10.69 -5.61
N GLN A 44 -1.08 -9.81 -5.64
CA GLN A 44 -2.50 -10.19 -5.65
C GLN A 44 -2.84 -11.04 -6.89
N SER A 45 -2.33 -10.65 -8.06
CA SER A 45 -2.52 -11.41 -9.31
C SER A 45 -1.78 -12.75 -9.27
N ALA A 46 -0.52 -12.76 -8.83
CA ALA A 46 0.31 -13.96 -8.72
C ALA A 46 -0.25 -14.98 -7.72
N ALA A 47 -0.80 -14.51 -6.60
CA ALA A 47 -1.45 -15.36 -5.60
C ALA A 47 -2.59 -16.18 -6.21
N ALA A 48 -3.46 -15.54 -7.02
CA ALA A 48 -4.54 -16.23 -7.72
C ALA A 48 -4.01 -17.30 -8.68
N PHE A 49 -2.96 -17.01 -9.45
CA PHE A 49 -2.31 -17.98 -10.35
C PHE A 49 -1.68 -19.15 -9.61
N TRP A 50 -0.94 -18.90 -8.52
CA TRP A 50 -0.32 -19.96 -7.73
C TRP A 50 -1.35 -20.87 -7.08
N VAL A 51 -2.44 -20.32 -6.53
CA VAL A 51 -3.51 -21.11 -5.93
C VAL A 51 -4.26 -21.91 -6.98
N HIS A 52 -4.50 -21.34 -8.16
CA HIS A 52 -5.09 -22.06 -9.30
C HIS A 52 -4.22 -23.25 -9.72
N LYS A 53 -2.92 -23.03 -9.90
CA LYS A 53 -1.94 -24.07 -10.23
C LYS A 53 -1.91 -25.17 -9.17
N ALA A 54 -1.79 -24.80 -7.89
CA ALA A 54 -1.75 -25.76 -6.79
C ALA A 54 -3.03 -26.62 -6.70
N ARG A 55 -4.21 -26.02 -6.90
CA ARG A 55 -5.49 -26.74 -6.93
C ARG A 55 -5.59 -27.70 -8.12
N ARG A 56 -5.10 -27.30 -9.30
CA ARG A 56 -5.04 -28.18 -10.48
C ARG A 56 -4.12 -29.38 -10.25
N GLU A 57 -2.92 -29.15 -9.70
CA GLU A 57 -1.96 -30.21 -9.41
C GLU A 57 -2.49 -31.19 -8.34
N ALA A 58 -3.17 -30.68 -7.30
CA ALA A 58 -3.81 -31.52 -6.28
C ALA A 58 -4.97 -32.36 -6.85
N ALA A 59 -5.76 -31.79 -7.78
CA ALA A 59 -6.83 -32.52 -8.45
C ALA A 59 -6.31 -33.62 -9.39
N SER A 60 -5.16 -33.40 -10.04
CA SER A 60 -4.52 -34.41 -10.92
C SER A 60 -3.90 -35.59 -10.18
N LYS A 61 -3.67 -35.49 -8.86
CA LYS A 61 -3.10 -36.57 -8.04
C LYS A 61 -4.14 -37.49 -7.39
N LYS A 62 -5.44 -37.20 -7.51
CA LYS A 62 -6.50 -38.12 -7.10
C LYS A 62 -6.77 -39.10 -8.23
N ASP A 63 -6.46 -40.37 -8.02
CA ASP A 63 -6.77 -41.50 -8.93
C ASP A 63 -8.26 -41.84 -8.90
N ASP A 64 -9.15 -40.88 -9.18
CA ASP A 64 -10.57 -41.16 -9.34
C ASP A 64 -10.84 -41.76 -10.74
N PRO A 65 -11.63 -42.85 -10.84
CA PRO A 65 -11.92 -43.48 -12.12
C PRO A 65 -12.62 -42.49 -13.08
N PRO A 66 -12.41 -42.61 -14.41
CA PRO A 66 -12.81 -41.60 -15.41
C PRO A 66 -14.28 -41.16 -15.35
N ALA A 67 -15.16 -42.03 -14.88
CA ALA A 67 -16.61 -41.81 -14.79
C ALA A 67 -17.07 -40.93 -13.61
N LEU A 68 -16.19 -40.66 -12.63
CA LEU A 68 -16.49 -39.85 -11.44
C LEU A 68 -15.77 -38.51 -11.41
N ARG A 69 -14.98 -38.18 -12.45
CA ARG A 69 -14.29 -36.88 -12.52
C ARG A 69 -15.34 -35.77 -12.58
N PRO A 70 -15.47 -34.90 -11.56
CA PRO A 70 -16.28 -33.72 -11.73
C PRO A 70 -15.63 -32.89 -12.84
N GLN A 71 -16.27 -32.84 -14.00
CA GLN A 71 -15.92 -32.00 -15.14
C GLN A 71 -16.20 -30.51 -14.83
N LYS A 72 -15.95 -30.08 -13.60
CA LYS A 72 -15.89 -28.67 -13.26
C LYS A 72 -14.43 -28.29 -13.48
N SER A 73 -14.12 -27.86 -14.70
CA SER A 73 -12.91 -27.06 -14.92
C SER A 73 -12.88 -26.02 -13.79
N LEU A 74 -11.84 -26.07 -12.98
CA LEU A 74 -11.59 -25.05 -11.96
C LEU A 74 -11.37 -23.74 -12.70
N ASP A 75 -12.47 -23.02 -12.93
CA ASP A 75 -12.46 -21.76 -13.61
C ASP A 75 -11.67 -20.76 -12.77
N PHE A 76 -10.81 -19.99 -13.43
CA PHE A 76 -9.91 -19.05 -12.79
C PHE A 76 -10.69 -17.96 -12.04
N ALA A 77 -11.83 -17.52 -12.58
CA ALA A 77 -12.69 -16.54 -11.89
C ALA A 77 -13.28 -17.12 -10.61
N THR A 78 -13.57 -18.43 -10.57
CA THR A 78 -14.03 -19.09 -9.34
C THR A 78 -12.92 -19.17 -8.28
N VAL A 79 -11.65 -19.29 -8.67
CA VAL A 79 -10.52 -19.27 -7.72
C VAL A 79 -10.23 -17.86 -7.20
N LYS A 80 -10.34 -16.84 -8.06
CA LYS A 80 -10.03 -15.45 -7.72
C LYS A 80 -11.17 -14.73 -6.99
N TYR A 81 -12.42 -15.04 -7.32
CA TYR A 81 -13.60 -14.31 -6.82
C TYR A 81 -14.65 -15.22 -6.14
N GLY A 82 -14.39 -16.51 -6.03
CA GLY A 82 -15.32 -17.47 -5.43
C GLY A 82 -15.48 -17.27 -3.92
N LYS A 83 -16.71 -17.52 -3.43
CA LYS A 83 -17.08 -17.42 -2.01
C LYS A 83 -16.61 -18.60 -1.14
N ASP A 84 -15.87 -19.56 -1.69
CA ASP A 84 -15.36 -20.67 -0.89
C ASP A 84 -14.41 -20.12 0.19
N VAL A 85 -14.86 -20.25 1.44
CA VAL A 85 -14.32 -19.67 2.68
C VAL A 85 -12.86 -20.09 2.98
N THR A 86 -12.31 -21.00 2.17
CA THR A 86 -10.93 -21.52 2.18
C THR A 86 -10.15 -21.12 0.92
N SER A 87 -10.45 -19.98 0.33
CA SER A 87 -9.65 -19.31 -0.71
C SER A 87 -8.29 -18.90 -0.14
N ALA A 88 -7.39 -19.90 -0.08
CA ALA A 88 -5.96 -19.89 0.21
C ALA A 88 -5.47 -18.60 0.88
N GLY A 89 -5.11 -18.66 2.17
CA GLY A 89 -4.73 -17.48 2.98
C GLY A 89 -3.75 -16.49 2.34
N LEU A 90 -3.00 -16.91 1.31
CA LEU A 90 -2.23 -16.04 0.42
C LEU A 90 -3.07 -15.01 -0.36
N ILE A 91 -4.18 -15.40 -1.01
CA ILE A 91 -5.07 -14.48 -1.73
C ILE A 91 -5.64 -13.45 -0.75
N PHE A 92 -6.18 -13.93 0.37
CA PHE A 92 -6.72 -13.06 1.42
C PHE A 92 -5.67 -12.09 1.99
N THR A 93 -4.44 -12.57 2.21
CA THR A 93 -3.33 -11.73 2.67
C THR A 93 -3.00 -10.63 1.67
N MET A 94 -2.90 -10.97 0.38
CA MET A 94 -2.58 -10.00 -0.65
C MET A 94 -3.72 -8.99 -0.85
N ASP A 95 -4.98 -9.43 -0.84
CA ASP A 95 -6.15 -8.55 -0.90
C ASP A 95 -6.16 -7.54 0.25
N ARG A 96 -5.88 -8.01 1.48
CA ARG A 96 -5.78 -7.13 2.65
C ARG A 96 -4.58 -6.21 2.61
N SER A 97 -3.48 -6.62 1.99
CA SER A 97 -2.30 -5.78 1.81
C SER A 97 -2.56 -4.63 0.83
N VAL A 98 -3.22 -4.92 -0.29
CA VAL A 98 -3.67 -3.90 -1.27
C VAL A 98 -4.68 -2.96 -0.61
N GLY A 99 -5.71 -3.52 0.04
CA GLY A 99 -6.76 -2.73 0.71
C GLY A 99 -6.19 -1.79 1.77
N ASN A 100 -5.33 -2.29 2.66
CA ASN A 100 -4.72 -1.49 3.71
C ASN A 100 -3.77 -0.41 3.17
N MET A 101 -3.03 -0.69 2.09
CA MET A 101 -2.24 0.32 1.39
C MET A 101 -3.12 1.46 0.90
N LEU A 102 -4.22 1.14 0.20
CA LEU A 102 -5.16 2.13 -0.34
C LEU A 102 -5.88 2.92 0.75
N GLU A 103 -6.34 2.28 1.82
CA GLU A 103 -7.01 2.92 2.96
C GLU A 103 -6.13 4.03 3.58
N GLN A 104 -4.81 3.81 3.66
CA GLN A 104 -3.88 4.76 4.29
C GLN A 104 -3.23 5.75 3.32
N SER A 105 -3.34 5.52 2.01
CA SER A 105 -2.67 6.33 1.00
C SER A 105 -3.18 7.78 0.94
N PRO A 106 -4.50 8.08 0.99
CA PRO A 106 -4.98 9.45 0.94
C PRO A 106 -4.40 10.35 2.03
N PRO A 107 -4.50 10.02 3.34
CA PRO A 107 -3.94 10.89 4.38
C PRO A 107 -2.41 10.91 4.36
N PHE A 108 -1.76 9.82 3.94
CA PHE A 108 -0.31 9.78 3.78
C PHE A 108 0.19 10.71 2.68
N LEU A 109 -0.30 10.57 1.45
CA LEU A 109 0.16 11.36 0.31
C LEU A 109 -0.16 12.84 0.51
N LEU A 110 -1.35 13.14 1.04
CA LEU A 110 -1.73 14.51 1.38
C LEU A 110 -0.79 15.08 2.45
N GLY A 111 -0.57 14.36 3.56
CA GLY A 111 0.34 14.79 4.62
C GLY A 111 1.78 14.95 4.15
N LEU A 112 2.27 14.02 3.33
CA LEU A 112 3.62 14.06 2.75
C LEU A 112 3.84 15.34 1.95
N TRP A 113 2.93 15.64 1.01
CA TRP A 113 3.05 16.81 0.14
C TRP A 113 2.79 18.11 0.89
N MET A 114 1.79 18.19 1.76
CA MET A 114 1.57 19.39 2.59
C MET A 114 2.79 19.69 3.46
N HIS A 115 3.35 18.69 4.14
CA HIS A 115 4.55 18.88 4.97
C HIS A 115 5.77 19.27 4.14
N ALA A 116 5.90 18.72 2.93
CA ALA A 116 6.99 19.08 2.02
C ALA A 116 6.91 20.55 1.56
N LEU A 117 5.71 21.01 1.23
CA LEU A 117 5.44 22.36 0.72
C LEU A 117 5.56 23.42 1.80
N THR A 118 5.10 23.14 3.03
CA THR A 118 5.03 24.15 4.09
C THR A 118 6.20 24.07 5.07
N ALA A 119 6.60 22.86 5.48
CA ALA A 119 7.60 22.67 6.53
C ALA A 119 8.98 22.28 5.98
N SER A 120 9.12 21.05 5.48
CA SER A 120 10.41 20.52 5.02
C SER A 120 10.27 19.30 4.12
N SER A 121 10.73 19.42 2.87
CA SER A 121 10.79 18.31 1.92
C SER A 121 11.73 17.17 2.38
N ALA A 122 12.84 17.49 3.04
CA ALA A 122 13.78 16.49 3.55
C ALA A 122 13.20 15.67 4.71
N THR A 123 12.49 16.31 5.64
CA THR A 123 11.82 15.60 6.74
C THR A 123 10.62 14.82 6.22
N ALA A 124 9.82 15.40 5.32
CA ALA A 124 8.72 14.70 4.65
C ALA A 124 9.22 13.40 4.00
N ALA A 125 10.32 13.48 3.25
CA ALA A 125 10.88 12.32 2.56
C ALA A 125 11.39 11.22 3.53
N ARG A 126 12.09 11.59 4.61
CA ARG A 126 12.55 10.63 5.62
C ARG A 126 11.39 9.86 6.25
N LEU A 127 10.37 10.58 6.72
CA LEU A 127 9.19 9.96 7.31
C LEU A 127 8.40 9.15 6.27
N GLY A 128 8.37 9.62 5.03
CA GLY A 128 7.78 8.92 3.88
C GLY A 128 8.41 7.55 3.61
N TRP A 129 9.73 7.47 3.60
CA TRP A 129 10.43 6.19 3.44
C TRP A 129 10.20 5.23 4.60
N VAL A 130 10.17 5.73 5.84
CA VAL A 130 9.84 4.90 7.01
C VAL A 130 8.40 4.37 6.93
N TRP A 131 7.46 5.21 6.49
CA TRP A 131 6.08 4.79 6.26
C TRP A 131 5.99 3.69 5.18
N LEU A 132 6.73 3.84 4.06
CA LEU A 132 6.79 2.82 3.01
C LEU A 132 7.40 1.50 3.50
N LEU A 133 8.40 1.54 4.37
CA LEU A 133 8.95 0.35 4.99
C LEU A 133 7.88 -0.40 5.80
N PHE A 134 7.09 0.31 6.62
CA PHE A 134 5.99 -0.32 7.36
C PHE A 134 4.93 -0.92 6.43
N ARG A 135 4.62 -0.26 5.31
CA ARG A 135 3.73 -0.83 4.29
C ARG A 135 4.31 -2.10 3.70
N ALA A 136 5.58 -2.10 3.32
CA ALA A 136 6.25 -3.26 2.73
C ALA A 136 6.28 -4.47 3.67
N LEU A 137 6.34 -4.23 4.99
CA LEU A 137 6.30 -5.28 6.01
C LEU A 137 4.88 -5.79 6.32
N TYR A 138 3.83 -5.05 5.92
CA TYR A 138 2.44 -5.39 6.23
C TYR A 138 2.01 -6.80 5.77
N PRO A 139 2.29 -7.25 4.53
CA PRO A 139 1.90 -8.60 4.10
C PRO A 139 2.48 -9.69 4.99
N VAL A 140 3.72 -9.53 5.45
CA VAL A 140 4.39 -10.49 6.36
C VAL A 140 3.75 -10.48 7.74
N ALA A 141 3.46 -9.28 8.27
CA ALA A 141 2.75 -9.12 9.54
C ALA A 141 1.31 -9.68 9.48
N PHE A 142 0.68 -9.66 8.31
CA PHE A 142 -0.69 -10.11 8.09
C PHE A 142 -0.80 -11.61 7.71
N ALA A 143 0.16 -12.19 6.98
CA ALA A 143 0.25 -13.60 6.53
C ALA A 143 0.43 -14.63 7.67
N HIS A 144 0.08 -14.22 8.87
CA HIS A 144 0.32 -14.76 10.18
C HIS A 144 0.03 -16.28 10.40
N PRO A 145 -0.79 -17.02 9.62
CA PRO A 145 -0.97 -18.46 9.85
C PRO A 145 0.26 -19.37 9.64
N SER A 146 1.40 -18.87 9.13
CA SER A 146 2.59 -19.70 8.81
C SER A 146 3.90 -19.31 9.53
N MET A 147 3.85 -18.48 10.58
CA MET A 147 5.05 -18.15 11.37
C MET A 147 5.55 -19.33 12.21
N SER A 148 6.86 -19.35 12.49
CA SER A 148 7.46 -20.35 13.39
C SER A 148 6.85 -20.26 14.80
N PRO A 149 6.72 -21.40 15.53
CA PRO A 149 6.10 -21.42 16.86
C PRO A 149 6.70 -20.42 17.86
N ALA A 150 7.99 -20.09 17.72
CA ALA A 150 8.70 -19.16 18.62
C ALA A 150 8.22 -17.70 18.48
N LEU A 151 8.00 -17.22 17.25
CA LEU A 151 7.51 -15.85 17.00
C LEU A 151 6.03 -15.70 17.38
N TRP A 152 5.25 -16.77 17.19
CA TRP A 152 3.85 -16.85 17.62
C TRP A 152 3.72 -16.78 19.14
N GLU A 153 4.55 -17.52 19.87
CA GLU A 153 4.54 -17.53 21.33
C GLU A 153 4.93 -16.16 21.92
N ALA A 154 5.91 -15.48 21.33
CA ALA A 154 6.28 -14.12 21.73
C ALA A 154 5.11 -13.13 21.55
N GLN A 155 4.38 -13.22 20.44
CA GLN A 155 3.21 -12.39 20.18
C GLN A 155 2.09 -12.62 21.20
N ARG A 156 1.76 -13.89 21.50
CA ARG A 156 0.74 -14.23 22.52
C ARG A 156 1.10 -13.69 23.89
N ARG A 157 2.39 -13.77 24.27
CA ARG A 157 2.90 -13.24 25.54
C ARG A 157 2.86 -11.72 25.61
N LEU A 158 3.12 -11.03 24.50
CA LEU A 158 3.09 -9.57 24.43
C LEU A 158 1.67 -8.99 24.24
N GLY A 159 0.69 -9.81 23.83
CA GLY A 159 -0.70 -9.38 23.64
C GLY A 159 -0.91 -8.39 22.48
N ILE A 160 0.10 -8.16 21.64
CA ILE A 160 0.07 -7.17 20.55
C ILE A 160 0.22 -7.90 19.21
N SER A 161 -0.74 -7.70 18.30
CA SER A 161 -0.66 -8.22 16.92
C SER A 161 0.52 -7.60 16.15
N TRP A 162 1.26 -8.39 15.37
CA TRP A 162 2.28 -7.88 14.44
C TRP A 162 1.75 -6.81 13.49
N VAL A 163 0.48 -6.91 13.11
CA VAL A 163 -0.21 -5.89 12.31
C VAL A 163 -0.24 -4.55 13.05
N ASN A 164 -0.42 -4.54 14.37
CA ASN A 164 -0.41 -3.30 15.16
C ASN A 164 0.99 -2.66 15.19
N PHE A 165 2.05 -3.47 15.26
CA PHE A 165 3.42 -2.96 15.27
C PHE A 165 3.82 -2.23 13.98
N VAL A 166 3.26 -2.61 12.83
CA VAL A 166 3.50 -1.89 11.57
C VAL A 166 2.48 -0.78 11.34
N THR A 167 1.24 -0.98 11.80
CA THR A 167 0.12 -0.08 11.48
C THR A 167 0.10 1.17 12.38
N TRP A 168 0.33 1.02 13.68
CA TRP A 168 0.23 2.13 14.63
C TRP A 168 1.35 3.17 14.45
N PRO A 169 2.64 2.78 14.33
CA PRO A 169 3.69 3.75 14.02
C PRO A 169 3.44 4.45 12.70
N SER A 170 2.92 3.72 11.70
CA SER A 170 2.57 4.29 10.40
C SER A 170 1.48 5.36 10.51
N TYR A 171 0.46 5.19 11.38
CA TYR A 171 -0.49 6.27 11.68
C TYR A 171 0.16 7.45 12.38
N GLY A 172 1.06 7.19 13.35
CA GLY A 172 1.81 8.23 14.03
C GLY A 172 2.61 9.09 13.06
N LEU A 173 3.24 8.49 12.04
CA LEU A 173 3.96 9.20 10.99
C LEU A 173 3.04 10.09 10.14
N VAL A 174 1.86 9.61 9.78
CA VAL A 174 0.87 10.40 9.02
C VAL A 174 0.41 11.61 9.84
N TRP A 175 0.07 11.41 11.11
CA TRP A 175 -0.30 12.52 12.00
C TRP A 175 0.84 13.50 12.23
N TRP A 176 2.09 13.02 12.30
CA TRP A 176 3.25 13.89 12.40
C TRP A 176 3.40 14.78 11.16
N LEU A 177 3.26 14.21 9.96
CA LEU A 177 3.33 14.95 8.71
C LEU A 177 2.24 16.03 8.66
N LEU A 178 0.99 15.64 8.91
CA LEU A 178 -0.17 16.54 8.92
C LEU A 178 -0.04 17.64 9.99
N GLY A 179 0.32 17.27 11.23
CA GLY A 179 0.49 18.21 12.33
C GLY A 179 1.65 19.17 12.12
N GLY A 180 2.77 18.71 11.55
CA GLY A 180 3.89 19.57 11.19
C GLY A 180 3.53 20.56 10.08
N ALA A 181 2.74 20.13 9.10
CA ALA A 181 2.23 21.02 8.06
C ALA A 181 1.29 22.09 8.66
N ALA A 182 0.34 21.67 9.49
CA ALA A 182 -0.60 22.58 10.16
C ALA A 182 0.10 23.60 11.04
N ARG A 183 1.09 23.19 11.84
CA ARG A 183 1.87 24.12 12.68
C ARG A 183 2.53 25.23 11.86
N THR A 184 3.05 24.90 10.69
CA THR A 184 3.74 25.91 9.85
C THR A 184 2.78 26.87 9.16
N CYS A 185 1.51 26.48 9.01
CA CYS A 185 0.47 27.34 8.43
C CYS A 185 -0.20 28.26 9.44
N PHE A 186 -0.27 27.86 10.71
CA PHE A 186 -1.10 28.53 11.73
C PHE A 186 -0.31 29.11 12.91
N VAL A 187 1.00 28.89 12.98
CA VAL A 187 1.92 29.42 14.01
C VAL A 187 3.03 30.18 13.31
#